data_AF-A0A0K8QV26-F1
#
_entry.id   AF-A0A0K8QV26-F1
#
_cell.length_a   1.000
_cell.length_b   1.000
_cell.length_c   1.000
_cell.angle_alpha   90.00
_cell.angle_beta   90.00
_cell.angle_gamma   90.00
#
_symmetry.space_group_name_H-M   'P 1'
#
loop_
_entity.id
_entity.type
_entity.pdbx_description
1 polymer ?
#
loop_
_entity_poly.entity_id
_entity_poly.type
_entity_poly.pdbx_seq_one_letter_code
_entity_poly.pdbx_strand_id
1 'polypeptide(L)'
;MTKEILVVDIETTGFLNQGGKIIEIGIVKLNLETGNIIPVYNSLIKEDGFDILHTQDSLGWIFRNSDLTYEQVNYAPSLNNQKEIIQGLFDEYYATAYNKDFDFGFLKNRGFRIRELPCPMVVATPILNLPTAKGFGSPKYPTVEEAWHYFFGESAYIEAHRGLDDAKHEAKIVYQLFKLGKFKIPGINIQSISIESSNCGIDDSSNKHVPEIIESNNKHKLIRKQNTQNRKWGFCDQNNNLIIDYIYDWIGITNEGMVEVHINRKIGFVDVWGENVIPCQFDEAQFFSEGLNAVSKNGLFGFIDRAGIVRIPFVYNEVLRFSEGLAPARSGEKEPYQFGYINTDGHAITEFKYYEADIFMYGLGKVSVWNKNTNKVRIGFINRFGEEVIPLKYKKAETLDNGYVTAKFNGKWGLIDSQGNELTLFKYDLPIDDFHDGISLVCVNRKIGLINIYGDEIVPPIYDIAECYMDSGAILKLNDESFFVDNFGNIKKLKPI
;
A
#
# COMPACT_ATOMS: atom_id res chain seq x y z
N MET A 1 27.82 11.66 20.58
CA MET A 1 27.54 10.93 19.33
C MET A 1 26.07 11.15 19.02
N THR A 2 25.77 11.59 17.80
CA THR A 2 24.39 11.77 17.35
C THR A 2 23.69 10.41 17.37
N LYS A 3 22.49 10.34 17.97
CA LYS A 3 21.63 9.14 17.97
C LYS A 3 20.83 9.03 16.66
N GLU A 4 21.38 9.61 15.60
CA GLU A 4 20.80 9.68 14.28
C GLU A 4 21.61 8.77 13.36
N ILE A 5 20.91 7.95 12.59
CA ILE A 5 21.50 7.04 11.61
C ILE A 5 20.83 7.24 10.26
N LEU A 6 21.51 6.83 9.20
CA LEU A 6 20.92 6.76 7.87
C LEU A 6 20.31 5.37 7.65
N VAL A 7 19.12 5.37 7.05
CA VAL A 7 18.53 4.18 6.43
C VAL A 7 18.45 4.48 4.95
N VAL A 8 19.01 3.57 4.17
CA VAL A 8 19.24 3.73 2.73
C VAL A 8 18.53 2.61 2.03
N ASP A 9 17.86 2.95 0.94
CA ASP A 9 17.36 1.99 -0.01
C ASP A 9 17.69 2.48 -1.43
N ILE A 10 18.02 1.55 -2.32
CA ILE A 10 18.36 1.86 -3.72
C ILE A 10 17.54 1.03 -4.68
N GLU A 11 17.16 1.66 -5.78
CA GLU A 11 16.57 0.94 -6.90
C GLU A 11 17.62 0.66 -7.95
N THR A 12 17.60 -0.54 -8.51
CA THR A 12 18.55 -0.97 -9.54
C THR A 12 17.85 -1.65 -10.68
N THR A 13 18.50 -1.74 -11.85
CA THR A 13 17.89 -2.40 -13.02
C THR A 13 17.49 -3.87 -12.75
N GLY A 14 18.04 -4.55 -11.73
CA GLY A 14 17.54 -5.85 -11.26
C GLY A 14 18.57 -6.99 -11.19
N PHE A 15 19.86 -6.69 -11.00
CA PHE A 15 20.92 -7.71 -11.00
C PHE A 15 21.42 -8.06 -9.59
N LEU A 16 21.34 -9.34 -9.22
CA LEU A 16 21.87 -9.86 -7.95
C LEU A 16 23.41 -9.81 -7.85
N ASN A 17 24.14 -9.68 -8.97
CA ASN A 17 25.61 -9.68 -9.00
C ASN A 17 26.25 -8.27 -8.99
N GLN A 18 25.48 -7.22 -8.65
CA GLN A 18 25.96 -5.83 -8.61
C GLN A 18 26.46 -5.29 -9.97
N GLY A 19 26.15 -5.99 -11.07
CA GLY A 19 26.45 -5.58 -12.46
C GLY A 19 25.38 -4.68 -13.09
N GLY A 20 24.23 -4.52 -12.44
CA GLY A 20 23.15 -3.64 -12.87
C GLY A 20 23.49 -2.16 -12.71
N LYS A 21 22.55 -1.29 -13.09
CA LYS A 21 22.66 0.15 -12.88
C LYS A 21 21.85 0.59 -11.67
N ILE A 22 22.39 1.50 -10.87
CA ILE A 22 21.64 2.22 -9.83
C ILE A 22 20.74 3.24 -10.55
N ILE A 23 19.45 3.22 -10.24
CA ILE A 23 18.39 3.99 -10.88
C ILE A 23 17.81 5.04 -9.95
N GLU A 24 17.72 4.75 -8.66
CA GLU A 24 17.28 5.70 -7.64
C GLU A 24 18.07 5.44 -6.35
N ILE A 25 18.29 6.49 -5.56
CA ILE A 25 18.84 6.38 -4.21
C ILE A 25 17.94 7.19 -3.28
N GLY A 26 17.37 6.52 -2.28
CA GLY A 26 16.66 7.12 -1.17
C GLY A 26 17.46 7.03 0.12
N ILE A 27 17.53 8.12 0.86
CA ILE A 27 18.17 8.15 2.17
C ILE A 27 17.31 8.95 3.14
N VAL A 28 16.98 8.32 4.26
CA VAL A 28 16.34 8.97 5.39
C VAL A 28 17.28 8.99 6.59
N LYS A 29 17.15 10.02 7.41
CA LYS A 29 17.75 10.10 8.74
C LYS A 29 16.72 9.65 9.77
N LEU A 30 17.06 8.62 10.54
CA LEU A 30 16.26 8.11 11.65
C LEU A 30 16.88 8.57 12.97
N ASN A 31 16.10 9.29 13.77
CA ASN A 31 16.44 9.58 15.16
C ASN A 31 15.97 8.42 16.05
N LEU A 32 16.91 7.77 16.74
CA LEU A 32 16.63 6.55 17.52
C LEU A 32 16.09 6.83 18.92
N GLU A 33 16.06 8.08 19.37
CA GLU A 33 15.36 8.45 20.61
C GLU A 33 13.87 8.68 20.37
N THR A 34 13.55 9.37 19.27
CA THR A 34 12.20 9.85 19.00
C THR A 34 11.45 8.97 18.00
N GLY A 35 12.17 8.19 17.20
CA GLY A 35 11.62 7.49 16.03
C GLY A 35 11.30 8.42 14.87
N ASN A 36 11.72 9.70 14.93
CA ASN A 36 11.48 10.64 13.85
C ASN A 36 12.31 10.28 12.61
N ILE A 37 11.68 10.33 11.43
CA ILE A 37 12.27 9.96 10.15
C ILE A 37 12.21 11.17 9.23
N ILE A 38 13.37 11.61 8.76
CA ILE A 38 13.51 12.81 7.93
C ILE A 38 14.18 12.42 6.60
N PRO A 39 13.54 12.62 5.44
CA PRO A 39 14.21 12.51 4.14
C PRO A 39 15.41 13.45 4.07
N VAL A 40 16.58 12.91 3.73
CA VAL A 40 17.82 13.70 3.58
C VAL A 40 18.43 13.60 2.18
N TYR A 41 18.03 12.58 1.40
CA TYR A 41 18.38 12.47 -0.01
C TYR A 41 17.31 11.67 -0.75
N ASN A 42 16.94 12.13 -1.93
CA ASN A 42 16.05 11.42 -2.85
C ASN A 42 16.35 11.90 -4.27
N SER A 43 16.82 11.01 -5.12
CA SER A 43 17.11 11.36 -6.50
C SER A 43 17.17 10.13 -7.39
N LEU A 44 16.62 10.29 -8.60
CA LEU A 44 16.94 9.39 -9.70
C LEU A 44 18.40 9.54 -10.11
N ILE A 45 18.97 8.44 -10.59
CA ILE A 45 20.38 8.34 -10.98
C ILE A 45 20.46 7.85 -12.42
N LYS A 46 21.12 8.63 -13.28
CA LYS A 46 21.59 8.13 -14.58
C LYS A 46 23.03 7.65 -14.46
N GLU A 47 23.24 6.34 -14.31
CA GLU A 47 24.61 5.81 -14.37
C GLU A 47 25.18 5.81 -15.79
N ASP A 48 26.51 5.92 -15.88
CA ASP A 48 27.21 5.86 -17.16
C ASP A 48 26.92 4.52 -17.87
N GLY A 49 26.55 4.62 -19.15
CA GLY A 49 26.15 3.48 -19.96
C GLY A 49 24.75 2.94 -19.70
N PHE A 50 23.90 3.65 -18.94
CA PHE A 50 22.46 3.40 -18.93
C PHE A 50 21.85 3.79 -20.28
N ASP A 51 21.05 2.89 -20.86
CA ASP A 51 20.37 3.06 -22.14
C ASP A 51 19.04 2.27 -22.16
N ILE A 52 18.30 2.37 -23.26
CA ILE A 52 16.98 1.72 -23.40
C ILE A 52 17.02 0.19 -23.29
N LEU A 53 18.16 -0.45 -23.50
CA LEU A 53 18.25 -1.92 -23.33
C LEU A 53 18.07 -2.31 -21.87
N HIS A 54 18.45 -1.42 -20.94
CA HIS A 54 18.31 -1.64 -19.50
C HIS A 54 16.84 -1.64 -19.02
N THR A 55 15.87 -1.35 -19.90
CA THR A 55 14.44 -1.46 -19.57
C THR A 55 13.80 -2.73 -20.14
N GLN A 56 14.54 -3.54 -20.91
CA GLN A 56 14.02 -4.76 -21.52
C GLN A 56 14.02 -5.96 -20.54
N ASP A 57 13.29 -7.04 -20.88
CA ASP A 57 12.97 -8.15 -19.97
C ASP A 57 14.14 -8.74 -19.19
N SER A 58 15.30 -8.87 -19.84
CA SER A 58 16.49 -9.45 -19.22
C SER A 58 17.24 -8.52 -18.28
N LEU A 59 17.02 -7.20 -18.35
CA LEU A 59 17.83 -6.18 -17.67
C LEU A 59 17.04 -5.22 -16.78
N GLY A 60 15.74 -5.06 -17.01
CA GLY A 60 14.93 -3.96 -16.47
C GLY A 60 13.82 -4.39 -15.52
N TRP A 61 14.11 -5.26 -14.56
CA TRP A 61 13.13 -5.72 -13.58
C TRP A 61 12.44 -4.53 -12.88
N ILE A 62 13.21 -3.51 -12.51
CA ILE A 62 12.67 -2.33 -11.83
C ILE A 62 11.65 -1.57 -12.65
N PHE A 63 11.82 -1.49 -13.98
CA PHE A 63 10.88 -0.79 -14.87
C PHE A 63 9.54 -1.54 -15.04
N ARG A 64 9.45 -2.78 -14.56
CA ARG A 64 8.21 -3.58 -14.58
C ARG A 64 7.52 -3.65 -13.22
N ASN A 65 8.25 -3.35 -12.14
CA ASN A 65 7.75 -3.50 -10.77
C ASN A 65 7.67 -2.17 -10.02
N SER A 66 8.31 -1.11 -10.53
CA SER A 66 8.12 0.26 -10.07
C SER A 66 7.39 1.07 -11.15
N ASP A 67 7.27 2.38 -10.92
CA ASP A 67 6.84 3.32 -11.94
C ASP A 67 7.96 4.02 -12.68
N LEU A 68 9.21 3.66 -12.39
CA LEU A 68 10.35 4.28 -13.04
C LEU A 68 10.24 4.05 -14.55
N THR A 69 10.38 5.13 -15.33
CA THR A 69 10.41 5.07 -16.81
C THR A 69 11.81 5.26 -17.35
N TYR A 70 12.06 4.79 -18.56
CA TYR A 70 13.33 5.03 -19.25
C TYR A 70 13.65 6.52 -19.29
N GLU A 71 12.69 7.37 -19.66
CA GLU A 71 12.86 8.80 -19.82
C GLU A 71 13.26 9.47 -18.50
N GLN A 72 12.55 9.14 -17.41
CA GLN A 72 12.83 9.68 -16.09
C GLN A 72 14.29 9.45 -15.68
N VAL A 73 14.77 8.23 -15.90
CA VAL A 73 16.15 7.84 -15.57
C VAL A 73 17.14 8.40 -16.58
N ASN A 74 16.81 8.41 -17.87
CA ASN A 74 17.68 8.89 -18.94
C ASN A 74 17.91 10.42 -18.87
N TYR A 75 17.02 11.17 -18.24
CA TYR A 75 17.19 12.60 -17.96
C TYR A 75 17.59 12.91 -16.52
N ALA A 76 17.77 11.89 -15.67
CA ALA A 76 18.21 12.08 -14.30
C ALA A 76 19.66 12.57 -14.21
N PRO A 77 20.06 13.24 -13.11
CA PRO A 77 21.44 13.62 -12.90
C PRO A 77 22.35 12.39 -12.78
N SER A 78 23.58 12.51 -13.28
CA SER A 78 24.53 11.40 -13.21
C SER A 78 24.93 11.09 -11.77
N LEU A 79 25.26 9.83 -11.48
CA LEU A 79 25.78 9.46 -10.16
C LEU A 79 27.03 10.28 -9.79
N ASN A 80 27.91 10.53 -10.77
CA ASN A 80 29.12 11.32 -10.57
C ASN A 80 28.82 12.74 -10.08
N ASN A 81 27.76 13.38 -10.58
CA ASN A 81 27.36 14.72 -10.15
C ASN A 81 26.80 14.73 -8.72
N GLN A 82 26.25 13.62 -8.25
CA GLN A 82 25.60 13.51 -6.94
C GLN A 82 26.49 12.87 -5.88
N LYS A 83 27.65 12.32 -6.29
CA LYS A 83 28.56 11.53 -5.47
C LYS A 83 29.09 12.26 -4.25
N GLU A 84 29.42 13.54 -4.37
CA GLU A 84 29.92 14.35 -3.25
C GLU A 84 28.87 14.53 -2.16
N ILE A 85 27.62 14.81 -2.55
CA ILE A 85 26.49 14.99 -1.62
C ILE A 85 26.21 13.69 -0.87
N ILE A 86 26.10 12.57 -1.60
CA ILE A 86 25.84 11.25 -1.01
C ILE A 86 27.00 10.83 -0.09
N GLN A 87 28.25 11.01 -0.54
CA GLN A 87 29.42 10.66 0.29
C GLN A 87 29.49 11.52 1.55
N GLY A 88 29.12 12.81 1.48
CA GLY A 88 29.05 13.69 2.64
C GLY A 88 28.11 13.15 3.73
N LEU A 89 26.95 12.61 3.33
CA LEU A 89 26.02 11.96 4.27
C LEU A 89 26.64 10.74 4.96
N PHE A 90 27.34 9.88 4.20
CA PHE A 90 28.01 8.69 4.76
C PHE A 90 29.24 9.02 5.62
N ASP A 91 29.91 10.14 5.33
CA ASP A 91 31.02 10.64 6.14
C ASP A 91 30.50 11.21 7.48
N GLU A 92 29.28 11.76 7.52
CA GLU A 92 28.67 12.38 8.71
C GLU A 92 27.93 11.39 9.61
N TYR A 93 27.20 10.42 9.06
CA TYR A 93 26.39 9.45 9.83
C TYR A 93 26.83 7.99 9.68
N TYR A 94 26.44 7.15 10.65
CA TYR A 94 26.42 5.70 10.45
C TYR A 94 25.18 5.31 9.64
N ALA A 95 25.26 4.27 8.83
CA ALA A 95 24.20 3.89 7.91
C ALA A 95 23.87 2.39 7.96
N THR A 96 22.62 2.06 7.68
CA THR A 96 22.15 0.71 7.37
C THR A 96 21.22 0.72 6.15
N ALA A 97 20.90 -0.47 5.65
CA ALA A 97 19.90 -0.73 4.61
C ALA A 97 19.26 -2.08 4.93
N TYR A 98 17.98 -2.28 4.66
CA TYR A 98 17.29 -3.51 5.09
C TYR A 98 17.93 -4.76 4.48
N ASN A 99 18.13 -4.77 3.17
CA ASN A 99 18.92 -5.77 2.47
C ASN A 99 20.37 -5.31 2.25
N LYS A 100 21.06 -5.00 3.36
CA LYS A 100 22.37 -4.34 3.37
C LYS A 100 23.40 -4.84 2.35
N ASP A 101 23.51 -6.16 2.15
CA ASP A 101 24.50 -6.73 1.23
C ASP A 101 24.20 -6.38 -0.23
N PHE A 102 22.93 -6.23 -0.59
CA PHE A 102 22.48 -5.76 -1.89
C PHE A 102 22.77 -4.26 -2.04
N ASP A 103 22.17 -3.42 -1.20
CA ASP A 103 22.22 -1.96 -1.35
C ASP A 103 23.64 -1.40 -1.20
N PHE A 104 24.32 -1.80 -0.12
CA PHE A 104 25.70 -1.35 0.10
C PHE A 104 26.67 -2.04 -0.84
N GLY A 105 26.33 -3.21 -1.36
CA GLY A 105 27.10 -3.87 -2.41
C GLY A 105 27.24 -2.98 -3.64
N PHE A 106 26.12 -2.53 -4.19
CA PHE A 106 26.09 -1.59 -5.32
C PHE A 106 26.81 -0.28 -4.98
N LEU A 107 26.50 0.36 -3.86
CA LEU A 107 27.11 1.65 -3.50
C LEU A 107 28.63 1.54 -3.31
N LYS A 108 29.13 0.51 -2.63
CA LYS A 108 30.58 0.30 -2.46
C LYS A 108 31.26 -0.02 -3.78
N ASN A 109 30.61 -0.76 -4.67
CA ASN A 109 31.12 -1.01 -6.01
C ASN A 109 31.27 0.29 -6.83
N ARG A 110 30.52 1.34 -6.48
CA ARG A 110 30.65 2.71 -7.04
C ARG A 110 31.60 3.60 -6.25
N GLY A 111 32.29 3.05 -5.27
CA GLY A 111 33.34 3.71 -4.48
C GLY A 111 32.84 4.52 -3.29
N PHE A 112 31.59 4.34 -2.86
CA PHE A 112 31.10 4.94 -1.61
C PHE A 112 31.75 4.26 -0.41
N ARG A 113 32.19 5.07 0.55
CA ARG A 113 32.65 4.60 1.86
C ARG A 113 31.53 4.78 2.86
N ILE A 114 31.08 3.69 3.47
CA ILE A 114 29.91 3.66 4.36
C ILE A 114 30.35 3.19 5.74
N ARG A 115 30.00 3.94 6.79
CA ARG A 115 30.16 3.50 8.18
C ARG A 115 28.95 2.66 8.57
N GLU A 116 29.10 1.35 8.42
CA GLU A 116 27.96 0.43 8.48
C GLU A 116 27.50 0.09 9.88
N LEU A 117 26.19 -0.16 9.97
CA LEU A 117 25.50 -0.76 11.11
C LEU A 117 25.07 -2.20 10.78
N PRO A 118 24.51 -2.94 11.76
CA PRO A 118 23.95 -4.26 11.52
C PRO A 118 22.87 -4.25 10.43
N CYS A 119 22.76 -5.35 9.69
CA CYS A 119 21.72 -5.56 8.67
C CYS A 119 20.36 -5.80 9.37
N PRO A 120 19.32 -4.95 9.16
CA PRO A 120 18.02 -5.09 9.80
C PRO A 120 17.34 -6.42 9.47
N MET A 121 17.42 -6.89 8.22
CA MET A 121 16.89 -8.19 7.79
C MET A 121 17.51 -9.36 8.58
N VAL A 122 18.83 -9.35 8.77
CA VAL A 122 19.54 -10.36 9.58
C VAL A 122 19.17 -10.25 11.05
N VAL A 123 19.06 -9.03 11.59
CA VAL A 123 18.67 -8.78 12.99
C VAL A 123 17.23 -9.22 13.25
N ALA A 124 16.33 -9.06 12.29
CA ALA A 124 14.92 -9.43 12.35
C ALA A 124 14.70 -10.95 12.23
N THR A 125 15.58 -11.66 11.53
CA THR A 125 15.45 -13.10 11.25
C THR A 125 15.14 -13.97 12.47
N PRO A 126 15.93 -13.92 13.58
CA PRO A 126 15.61 -14.73 14.77
C PRO A 126 14.41 -14.21 15.58
N ILE A 127 13.93 -12.99 15.32
CA ILE A 127 12.77 -12.40 16.00
C ILE A 127 11.48 -12.88 15.35
N LEU A 128 11.44 -12.83 14.02
CA LEU A 128 10.28 -13.23 13.23
C LEU A 128 10.18 -14.76 13.10
N ASN A 129 11.33 -15.45 13.05
CA ASN A 129 11.42 -16.91 13.05
C ASN A 129 10.53 -17.59 11.98
N LEU A 130 10.49 -17.01 10.77
CA LEU A 130 9.64 -17.49 9.67
C LEU A 130 10.20 -18.78 9.06
N PRO A 131 9.33 -19.74 8.69
CA PRO A 131 9.75 -20.98 8.06
C PRO A 131 10.33 -20.73 6.67
N THR A 132 11.29 -21.57 6.27
CA THR A 132 11.76 -21.60 4.87
C THR A 132 10.65 -22.18 3.97
N ALA A 133 10.72 -21.92 2.66
CA ALA A 133 9.75 -22.44 1.69
C ALA A 133 9.57 -23.97 1.72
N LYS A 134 10.53 -24.71 2.29
CA LYS A 134 10.47 -26.18 2.44
C LYS A 134 10.14 -26.63 3.87
N GLY A 135 9.96 -25.71 4.83
CA GLY A 135 9.64 -26.01 6.23
C GLY A 135 10.79 -26.62 7.05
N PHE A 136 12.00 -26.73 6.48
CA PHE A 136 13.18 -27.30 7.14
C PHE A 136 14.37 -26.32 7.05
N GLY A 137 15.15 -26.18 8.14
CA GLY A 137 16.36 -25.37 8.20
C GLY A 137 16.28 -24.15 9.13
N SER A 138 17.33 -23.31 9.11
CA SER A 138 17.34 -22.02 9.82
C SER A 138 16.23 -21.09 9.28
N PRO A 139 15.70 -20.16 10.09
CA PRO A 139 14.65 -19.25 9.65
C PRO A 139 15.05 -18.49 8.39
N LYS A 140 14.09 -18.25 7.50
CA LYS A 140 14.37 -17.46 6.30
C LYS A 140 14.62 -16.00 6.68
N TYR A 141 15.38 -15.29 5.83
CA TYR A 141 15.43 -13.83 5.88
C TYR A 141 14.04 -13.27 5.57
N PRO A 142 13.45 -12.45 6.46
CA PRO A 142 12.13 -11.88 6.23
C PRO A 142 12.20 -10.78 5.17
N THR A 143 11.21 -10.71 4.27
CA THR A 143 11.05 -9.53 3.40
C THR A 143 10.67 -8.30 4.22
N VAL A 144 10.73 -7.11 3.61
CA VAL A 144 10.32 -5.86 4.27
C VAL A 144 8.85 -5.94 4.69
N GLU A 145 7.97 -6.45 3.83
CA GLU A 145 6.54 -6.62 4.11
C GLU A 145 6.27 -7.60 5.24
N GLU A 146 7.04 -8.68 5.34
CA GLU A 146 6.91 -9.65 6.42
C GLU A 146 7.33 -9.06 7.77
N ALA A 147 8.44 -8.33 7.79
CA ALA A 147 8.86 -7.57 8.97
C ALA A 147 7.86 -6.46 9.32
N TRP A 148 7.33 -5.78 8.31
CA TRP A 148 6.32 -4.75 8.48
C TRP A 148 5.06 -5.32 9.13
N HIS A 149 4.51 -6.38 8.55
CA HIS A 149 3.33 -7.06 9.08
C HIS A 149 3.53 -7.52 10.52
N TYR A 150 4.70 -8.08 10.84
CA TYR A 150 5.03 -8.49 12.20
C TYR A 150 5.01 -7.32 13.20
N PHE A 151 5.62 -6.18 12.86
CA PHE A 151 5.74 -5.05 13.78
C PHE A 151 4.52 -4.13 13.82
N PHE A 152 3.71 -4.09 12.75
CA PHE A 152 2.66 -3.09 12.55
C PHE A 152 1.26 -3.67 12.22
N GLY A 153 1.12 -4.99 12.09
CA GLY A 153 -0.16 -5.68 11.87
C GLY A 153 -0.71 -5.55 10.45
N GLU A 154 -2.03 -5.64 10.29
CA GLU A 154 -2.77 -5.64 8.99
C GLU A 154 -2.75 -4.30 8.23
N SER A 155 -1.88 -3.35 8.61
CA SER A 155 -1.69 -2.13 7.82
C SER A 155 -0.96 -2.51 6.53
N ALA A 156 -1.68 -2.59 5.42
CA ALA A 156 -1.11 -2.95 4.12
C ALA A 156 0.07 -2.03 3.79
N TYR A 157 1.25 -2.63 3.67
CA TYR A 157 2.42 -2.02 3.05
C TYR A 157 2.78 -2.92 1.88
N ILE A 158 2.74 -2.34 0.69
CA ILE A 158 3.21 -2.95 -0.54
C ILE A 158 4.38 -2.08 -0.97
N GLU A 159 5.54 -2.68 -1.15
CA GLU A 159 6.75 -1.99 -1.58
C GLU A 159 6.48 -1.32 -2.94
N ALA A 160 6.71 -0.01 -3.02
CA ALA A 160 6.43 0.75 -4.24
C ALA A 160 7.58 0.63 -5.25
N HIS A 161 8.69 -0.01 -4.84
CA HIS A 161 10.00 0.01 -5.48
C HIS A 161 10.45 1.46 -5.75
N ARG A 162 10.24 2.20 -4.65
CA ARG A 162 10.38 3.58 -4.21
C ARG A 162 11.59 3.92 -3.38
N GLY A 163 12.79 4.18 -3.90
CA GLY A 163 13.99 4.24 -3.04
C GLY A 163 13.84 5.09 -1.76
N LEU A 164 13.25 6.30 -1.82
CA LEU A 164 13.01 7.10 -0.61
C LEU A 164 11.86 6.54 0.26
N ASP A 165 10.77 6.12 -0.37
CA ASP A 165 9.59 5.65 0.36
C ASP A 165 9.87 4.34 1.07
N ASP A 166 10.59 3.43 0.44
CA ASP A 166 10.98 2.15 1.01
C ASP A 166 11.97 2.39 2.17
N ALA A 167 12.96 3.27 2.01
CA ALA A 167 13.84 3.70 3.10
C ALA A 167 13.07 4.25 4.33
N LYS A 168 11.94 4.96 4.15
CA LYS A 168 11.10 5.42 5.28
C LYS A 168 10.44 4.26 6.01
N HIS A 169 9.98 3.24 5.29
CA HIS A 169 9.32 2.07 5.87
C HIS A 169 10.34 1.20 6.60
N GLU A 170 11.49 0.96 5.98
CA GLU A 170 12.62 0.27 6.59
C GLU A 170 13.10 0.97 7.87
N ALA A 171 13.15 2.30 7.89
CA ALA A 171 13.53 3.05 9.08
C ALA A 171 12.59 2.82 10.26
N LYS A 172 11.29 2.64 10.01
CA LYS A 172 10.34 2.27 11.08
C LYS A 172 10.65 0.88 11.62
N ILE A 173 11.00 -0.09 10.77
CA ILE A 173 11.41 -1.43 11.21
C ILE A 173 12.70 -1.35 12.04
N VAL A 174 13.71 -0.63 11.57
CA VAL A 174 14.97 -0.41 12.30
C VAL A 174 14.71 0.18 13.68
N TYR A 175 13.80 1.15 13.78
CA TYR A 175 13.42 1.74 15.05
C TYR A 175 12.78 0.71 16.02
N GLN A 176 11.93 -0.20 15.52
CA GLN A 176 11.37 -1.28 16.36
C GLN A 176 12.48 -2.24 16.84
N LEU A 177 13.38 -2.64 15.94
CA LEU A 177 14.51 -3.51 16.29
C LEU A 177 15.45 -2.85 17.32
N PHE A 178 15.62 -1.53 17.23
CA PHE A 178 16.36 -0.75 18.22
C PHE A 178 15.66 -0.73 19.58
N LYS A 179 14.34 -0.45 19.62
CA LYS A 179 13.55 -0.49 20.87
C LYS A 179 13.56 -1.85 21.55
N LEU A 180 13.66 -2.94 20.78
CA LEU A 180 13.82 -4.30 21.31
C LEU A 180 15.24 -4.59 21.83
N GLY A 181 16.18 -3.64 21.74
CA GLY A 181 17.58 -3.81 22.10
C GLY A 181 18.35 -4.76 21.18
N LYS A 182 17.79 -5.11 20.01
CA LYS A 182 18.37 -6.06 19.05
C LYS A 182 19.23 -5.36 18.00
N PHE A 183 18.92 -4.11 17.69
CA PHE A 183 19.72 -3.26 16.80
C PHE A 183 20.71 -2.39 17.62
N LYS A 184 22.01 -2.67 17.53
CA LYS A 184 23.05 -2.03 18.34
C LYS A 184 23.91 -1.07 17.51
N ILE A 185 24.36 0.01 18.15
CA ILE A 185 25.24 1.02 17.55
C ILE A 185 26.55 1.10 18.34
N PRO A 186 27.72 1.14 17.67
CA PRO A 186 29.00 1.32 18.34
C PRO A 186 28.99 2.58 19.23
N GLY A 187 29.38 2.43 20.51
CA GLY A 187 29.51 3.56 21.44
C GLY A 187 28.20 4.03 22.11
N ILE A 188 27.05 3.41 21.82
CA ILE A 188 25.78 3.66 22.52
C ILE A 188 25.44 2.42 23.35
N ASN A 189 25.64 2.49 24.67
CA ASN A 189 25.26 1.43 25.60
C ASN A 189 23.81 1.64 26.06
N ILE A 190 22.91 0.77 25.62
CA ILE A 190 21.52 0.72 26.11
C ILE A 190 21.55 -0.13 27.38
N GLN A 191 21.24 0.44 28.55
CA GLN A 191 20.94 -0.37 29.74
C GLN A 191 19.73 -1.26 29.40
N SER A 192 19.94 -2.57 29.51
CA SER A 192 18.96 -3.61 29.20
C SER A 192 17.64 -3.37 29.92
N ILE A 193 16.55 -3.23 29.15
CA ILE A 193 15.20 -3.49 29.67
C ILE A 193 15.09 -5.02 29.78
N SER A 194 15.34 -5.54 30.98
CA SER A 194 15.17 -6.95 31.31
C SER A 194 13.69 -7.29 31.40
N ILE A 195 13.21 -8.08 30.44
CA ILE A 195 11.95 -8.81 30.57
C ILE A 195 12.27 -10.05 31.42
N GLU A 196 12.02 -9.99 32.72
CA GLU A 196 11.97 -11.19 33.56
C GLU A 196 10.51 -11.57 33.80
N SER A 197 10.21 -12.78 33.36
CA SER A 197 8.98 -13.53 33.55
C SER A 197 8.59 -13.64 35.02
N SER A 198 7.34 -13.31 35.31
CA SER A 198 6.65 -13.56 36.57
C SER A 198 6.80 -15.00 37.06
N ASN A 199 7.47 -15.20 38.19
CA ASN A 199 7.17 -16.28 39.12
C ASN A 199 6.61 -15.68 40.40
N CYS A 200 5.45 -16.18 40.80
CA CYS A 200 4.68 -15.81 41.97
C CYS A 200 5.50 -16.06 43.25
N GLY A 201 5.59 -15.06 44.14
CA GLY A 201 6.24 -15.17 45.44
C GLY A 201 5.51 -14.31 46.47
N ILE A 202 4.96 -14.98 47.47
CA ILE A 202 4.12 -14.46 48.55
C ILE A 202 4.97 -13.77 49.65
N ASP A 203 4.38 -12.72 50.23
CA ASP A 203 4.53 -12.13 51.57
C ASP A 203 5.81 -11.39 52.04
N ASP A 204 5.58 -10.07 52.20
CA ASP A 204 5.39 -9.37 53.49
C ASP A 204 6.54 -8.54 54.13
N SER A 205 6.12 -7.34 54.55
CA SER A 205 6.58 -6.47 55.63
C SER A 205 7.58 -5.31 55.40
N SER A 206 7.04 -4.11 55.65
CA SER A 206 7.64 -2.94 56.35
C SER A 206 8.36 -1.78 55.60
N ASN A 207 7.54 -0.94 54.95
CA ASN A 207 7.41 0.53 55.08
C ASN A 207 8.62 1.42 55.51
N LYS A 208 9.04 2.37 54.64
CA LYS A 208 8.95 3.85 54.84
C LYS A 208 9.52 4.67 53.67
N HIS A 209 8.73 5.66 53.25
CA HIS A 209 8.80 6.56 52.08
C HIS A 209 10.13 7.28 51.72
N VAL A 210 10.37 7.36 50.41
CA VAL A 210 11.04 8.45 49.67
C VAL A 210 10.17 8.75 48.42
N PRO A 211 10.01 10.01 47.96
CA PRO A 211 8.82 10.49 47.26
C PRO A 211 8.72 10.04 45.80
N GLU A 212 7.48 9.80 45.37
CA GLU A 212 7.05 9.65 43.98
C GLU A 212 7.51 10.82 43.09
N ILE A 213 8.18 10.50 41.97
CA ILE A 213 8.11 11.31 40.75
C ILE A 213 7.15 10.54 39.82
N ILE A 214 5.92 11.02 39.76
CA ILE A 214 4.88 10.55 38.84
C ILE A 214 5.18 11.14 37.46
N GLU A 215 5.61 10.31 36.52
CA GLU A 215 5.30 10.51 35.09
C GLU A 215 4.42 9.36 34.64
N SER A 216 3.11 9.61 34.68
CA SER A 216 2.07 8.73 34.18
C SER A 216 2.08 8.72 32.65
N ASN A 217 2.33 7.57 32.03
CA ASN A 217 1.88 7.29 30.67
C ASN A 217 0.87 6.14 30.68
N ASN A 218 -0.26 6.38 31.36
CA ASN A 218 -1.50 5.60 31.20
C ASN A 218 -2.27 6.13 29.98
N LYS A 219 -1.75 5.93 28.76
CA LYS A 219 -2.53 6.26 27.55
C LYS A 219 -3.48 5.10 27.25
N HIS A 220 -4.77 5.31 27.51
CA HIS A 220 -5.82 4.37 27.18
C HIS A 220 -6.66 4.92 26.04
N LYS A 221 -7.03 4.04 25.11
CA LYS A 221 -7.92 4.39 24.00
C LYS A 221 -9.26 4.84 24.58
N LEU A 222 -9.78 5.96 24.08
CA LEU A 222 -11.04 6.50 24.51
C LEU A 222 -12.20 5.51 24.28
N ILE A 223 -13.07 5.39 25.28
CA ILE A 223 -14.31 4.61 25.23
C ILE A 223 -15.47 5.57 24.95
N ARG A 224 -16.30 5.22 23.96
CA ARG A 224 -17.49 6.01 23.60
C ARG A 224 -18.58 5.78 24.64
N LYS A 225 -19.19 6.86 25.11
CA LYS A 225 -20.26 6.78 26.10
C LYS A 225 -21.41 7.71 25.73
N GLN A 226 -22.63 7.19 25.76
CA GLN A 226 -23.83 7.99 25.56
C GLN A 226 -24.46 8.34 26.90
N ASN A 227 -24.85 9.60 27.05
CA ASN A 227 -25.69 10.03 28.16
C ASN A 227 -27.15 9.68 27.86
N THR A 228 -27.78 8.96 28.78
CA THR A 228 -29.13 8.43 28.60
C THR A 228 -30.24 9.49 28.69
N GLN A 229 -29.96 10.64 29.30
CA GLN A 229 -30.93 11.72 29.50
C GLN A 229 -31.00 12.66 28.30
N ASN A 230 -29.84 13.16 27.84
CA ASN A 230 -29.78 14.12 26.72
C ASN A 230 -29.48 13.47 25.36
N ARG A 231 -29.20 12.15 25.34
CA ARG A 231 -28.86 11.34 24.15
C ARG A 231 -27.57 11.75 23.42
N LYS A 232 -26.79 12.66 23.99
CA LYS A 232 -25.50 13.08 23.45
C LYS A 232 -24.40 12.09 23.84
N TRP A 233 -23.35 12.07 23.04
CA TRP A 233 -22.18 11.23 23.21
C TRP A 233 -20.97 12.04 23.68
N GLY A 234 -20.13 11.38 24.45
CA GLY A 234 -18.82 11.84 24.88
C GLY A 234 -17.83 10.68 24.89
N PHE A 235 -16.65 10.94 25.44
CA PHE A 235 -15.58 9.94 25.55
C PHE A 235 -15.12 9.83 27.00
N CYS A 236 -14.90 8.61 27.47
CA CYS A 236 -14.35 8.33 28.79
C CYS A 236 -13.09 7.47 28.71
N ASP A 237 -12.33 7.45 29.81
CA ASP A 237 -11.25 6.48 30.01
C ASP A 237 -11.81 5.09 30.37
N GLN A 238 -10.91 4.12 30.54
CA GLN A 238 -11.25 2.75 30.97
C GLN A 238 -11.89 2.65 32.37
N ASN A 239 -11.68 3.66 33.22
CA ASN A 239 -12.27 3.77 34.55
C ASN A 239 -13.63 4.48 34.49
N ASN A 240 -14.14 4.76 33.29
CA ASN A 240 -15.40 5.43 33.03
C ASN A 240 -15.42 6.91 33.44
N ASN A 241 -14.25 7.52 33.66
CA ASN A 241 -14.10 8.96 33.88
C ASN A 241 -14.25 9.68 32.54
N LEU A 242 -15.11 10.70 32.50
CA LEU A 242 -15.38 11.46 31.28
C LEU A 242 -14.15 12.32 30.91
N ILE A 243 -13.65 12.14 29.70
CA ILE A 243 -12.52 12.88 29.11
C ILE A 243 -13.04 13.98 28.18
N ILE A 244 -14.05 13.67 27.37
CA ILE A 244 -14.75 14.64 26.54
C ILE A 244 -16.23 14.57 26.90
N ASP A 245 -16.81 15.71 27.23
CA ASP A 245 -18.20 15.84 27.67
C ASP A 245 -19.21 15.31 26.64
N TYR A 246 -20.45 15.07 27.09
CA TYR A 246 -21.55 14.62 26.26
C TYR A 246 -22.07 15.75 25.34
N ILE A 247 -21.26 16.13 24.36
CA ILE A 247 -21.53 17.24 23.44
C ILE A 247 -21.90 16.77 22.03
N TYR A 248 -21.49 15.56 21.65
CA TYR A 248 -21.65 15.06 20.28
C TYR A 248 -23.04 14.48 20.05
N ASP A 249 -23.63 14.79 18.91
CA ASP A 249 -24.88 14.18 18.44
C ASP A 249 -24.68 12.73 18.02
N TRP A 250 -23.51 12.43 17.45
CA TRP A 250 -23.16 11.12 16.94
C TRP A 250 -21.64 10.93 16.94
N ILE A 251 -21.21 9.68 17.08
CA ILE A 251 -19.80 9.25 17.02
C ILE A 251 -19.69 8.05 16.07
N GLY A 252 -18.80 8.15 15.09
CA GLY A 252 -18.56 7.12 14.08
C GLY A 252 -17.57 6.04 14.52
N ILE A 253 -17.18 5.19 13.57
CA ILE A 253 -16.15 4.16 13.80
C ILE A 253 -14.74 4.78 13.83
N THR A 254 -13.77 4.01 14.33
CA THR A 254 -12.37 4.43 14.26
C THR A 254 -11.83 4.06 12.89
N ASN A 255 -11.18 4.99 12.22
CA ASN A 255 -10.49 4.78 10.95
C ASN A 255 -9.17 5.58 10.98
N GLU A 256 -8.06 4.90 10.69
CA GLU A 256 -6.69 5.45 10.76
C GLU A 256 -6.33 6.21 12.06
N GLY A 257 -6.89 5.77 13.19
CA GLY A 257 -6.63 6.39 14.50
C GLY A 257 -7.47 7.65 14.79
N MET A 258 -8.39 8.01 13.90
CA MET A 258 -9.36 9.10 14.08
C MET A 258 -10.77 8.55 14.25
N VAL A 259 -11.63 9.30 14.94
CA VAL A 259 -13.04 9.02 15.14
C VAL A 259 -13.83 10.23 14.68
N GLU A 260 -14.74 10.02 13.73
CA GLU A 260 -15.65 11.05 13.26
C GLU A 260 -16.69 11.39 14.34
N VAL A 261 -16.94 12.68 14.55
CA VAL A 261 -17.88 13.18 15.57
C VAL A 261 -18.74 14.30 15.01
N HIS A 262 -20.00 14.38 15.45
CA HIS A 262 -20.98 15.31 14.89
C HIS A 262 -21.51 16.27 15.95
N ILE A 263 -21.64 17.56 15.60
CA ILE A 263 -22.37 18.56 16.39
C ILE A 263 -23.23 19.38 15.42
N ASN A 264 -24.54 19.44 15.63
CA ASN A 264 -25.47 20.23 14.83
C ASN A 264 -25.33 19.96 13.31
N ARG A 265 -25.15 18.69 12.93
CA ARG A 265 -24.90 18.22 11.55
C ARG A 265 -23.55 18.64 10.94
N LYS A 266 -22.67 19.28 11.71
CA LYS A 266 -21.29 19.53 11.29
C LYS A 266 -20.40 18.40 11.77
N ILE A 267 -19.43 18.06 10.93
CA ILE A 267 -18.49 16.97 11.15
C ILE A 267 -17.16 17.52 11.69
N GLY A 268 -16.62 16.85 12.69
CA GLY A 268 -15.29 17.03 13.25
C GLY A 268 -14.67 15.66 13.54
N PHE A 269 -13.50 15.65 14.15
CA PHE A 269 -12.78 14.40 14.44
C PHE A 269 -12.08 14.46 15.78
N VAL A 270 -11.95 13.31 16.41
CA VAL A 270 -11.17 13.13 17.64
C VAL A 270 -10.23 11.97 17.42
N ASP A 271 -8.96 12.11 17.79
CA ASP A 271 -8.08 10.94 17.77
C ASP A 271 -8.49 9.91 18.83
N VAL A 272 -7.98 8.69 18.71
CA VAL A 272 -8.32 7.60 19.64
C VAL A 272 -7.85 7.81 21.08
N TRP A 273 -7.04 8.83 21.35
CA TRP A 273 -6.49 9.16 22.66
C TRP A 273 -7.15 10.41 23.28
N GLY A 274 -7.91 11.18 22.49
CA GLY A 274 -8.49 12.45 22.89
C GLY A 274 -7.51 13.62 22.86
N GLU A 275 -6.33 13.45 22.27
CA GLU A 275 -5.25 14.45 22.31
C GLU A 275 -5.47 15.52 21.23
N ASN A 276 -5.94 15.12 20.05
CA ASN A 276 -6.32 15.98 18.96
C ASN A 276 -7.83 15.97 18.75
N VAL A 277 -8.43 17.15 18.82
CA VAL A 277 -9.85 17.39 18.54
C VAL A 277 -9.95 18.40 17.41
N ILE A 278 -10.34 17.93 16.23
CA ILE A 278 -10.67 18.74 15.08
C ILE A 278 -12.14 19.21 15.24
N PRO A 279 -12.40 20.52 15.32
CA PRO A 279 -13.74 21.05 15.58
C PRO A 279 -14.77 20.60 14.53
N CYS A 280 -16.02 20.43 14.96
CA CYS A 280 -17.13 20.14 14.06
C CYS A 280 -17.44 21.37 13.18
N GLN A 281 -16.88 21.39 11.98
CA GLN A 281 -16.99 22.53 11.06
C GLN A 281 -17.23 22.14 9.60
N PHE A 282 -17.07 20.86 9.25
CA PHE A 282 -17.23 20.36 7.89
C PHE A 282 -18.68 19.99 7.61
N ASP A 283 -19.09 20.13 6.35
CA ASP A 283 -20.44 19.77 5.89
C ASP A 283 -20.55 18.27 5.62
N GLU A 284 -19.53 17.70 4.96
CA GLU A 284 -19.42 16.28 4.63
C GLU A 284 -17.98 15.80 4.87
N ALA A 285 -17.81 14.50 5.05
CA ALA A 285 -16.51 13.85 5.23
C ALA A 285 -16.54 12.43 4.69
N GLN A 286 -15.38 11.94 4.23
CA GLN A 286 -15.15 10.53 3.94
C GLN A 286 -14.32 9.90 5.06
N PHE A 287 -13.73 8.73 4.79
CA PHE A 287 -12.74 8.11 5.67
C PHE A 287 -11.35 8.69 5.41
N PHE A 288 -10.51 8.66 6.44
CA PHE A 288 -9.07 8.83 6.26
C PHE A 288 -8.53 7.68 5.40
N SER A 289 -7.69 8.04 4.45
CA SER A 289 -6.95 7.13 3.59
C SER A 289 -5.61 7.77 3.30
N GLU A 290 -4.53 7.03 3.52
CA GLU A 290 -3.15 7.51 3.30
C GLU A 290 -2.83 8.78 4.13
N GLY A 291 -3.46 8.89 5.31
CA GLY A 291 -3.26 10.03 6.22
C GLY A 291 -4.05 11.29 5.87
N LEU A 292 -4.85 11.29 4.80
CA LEU A 292 -5.70 12.40 4.37
C LEU A 292 -7.19 12.03 4.43
N ASN A 293 -8.05 13.01 4.70
CA ASN A 293 -9.50 12.84 4.66
C ASN A 293 -10.12 13.90 3.75
N ALA A 294 -10.94 13.44 2.79
CA ALA A 294 -11.77 14.30 1.96
C ALA A 294 -12.92 14.88 2.80
N VAL A 295 -12.89 16.19 3.02
CA VAL A 295 -13.93 16.91 3.76
C VAL A 295 -14.46 18.06 2.93
N SER A 296 -15.73 18.44 3.13
CA SER A 296 -16.33 19.56 2.41
C SER A 296 -16.65 20.74 3.32
N LYS A 297 -16.57 21.93 2.74
CA LYS A 297 -16.97 23.18 3.37
C LYS A 297 -17.58 24.08 2.31
N ASN A 298 -18.80 24.57 2.58
CA ASN A 298 -19.57 25.40 1.65
C ASN A 298 -19.80 24.74 0.28
N GLY A 299 -20.02 23.42 0.27
CA GLY A 299 -20.32 22.65 -0.95
C GLY A 299 -19.12 22.32 -1.85
N LEU A 300 -17.89 22.62 -1.42
CA LEU A 300 -16.67 22.22 -2.10
C LEU A 300 -15.84 21.31 -1.21
N PHE A 301 -15.19 20.32 -1.80
CA PHE A 301 -14.29 19.37 -1.17
C PHE A 301 -12.84 19.83 -1.23
N GLY A 302 -12.11 19.52 -0.17
CA GLY A 302 -10.66 19.58 -0.04
C GLY A 302 -10.19 18.42 0.85
N PHE A 303 -8.91 18.41 1.20
CA PHE A 303 -8.35 17.35 2.05
C PHE A 303 -7.65 17.92 3.26
N ILE A 304 -7.90 17.31 4.41
CA ILE A 304 -7.20 17.60 5.67
C ILE A 304 -6.33 16.43 6.09
N ASP A 305 -5.24 16.70 6.79
CA ASP A 305 -4.48 15.66 7.49
C ASP A 305 -5.09 15.32 8.87
N ARG A 306 -4.49 14.36 9.57
CA ARG A 306 -4.94 13.93 10.91
C ARG A 306 -4.75 15.01 11.99
N ALA A 307 -3.99 16.08 11.72
CA ALA A 307 -3.90 17.25 12.59
C ALA A 307 -5.02 18.27 12.30
N GLY A 308 -5.83 18.04 11.26
CA GLY A 308 -6.87 18.96 10.81
C GLY A 308 -6.35 20.10 9.95
N ILE A 309 -5.10 20.03 9.50
CA ILE A 309 -4.50 21.01 8.60
C ILE A 309 -5.00 20.71 7.19
N VAL A 310 -5.54 21.73 6.52
CA VAL A 310 -5.93 21.64 5.10
C VAL A 310 -4.68 21.48 4.25
N ARG A 311 -4.51 20.30 3.65
CA ARG A 311 -3.43 19.97 2.71
C ARG A 311 -3.81 20.29 1.28
N ILE A 312 -5.07 20.06 0.92
CA ILE A 312 -5.60 20.38 -0.39
C ILE A 312 -6.80 21.32 -0.22
N PRO A 313 -6.80 22.51 -0.83
CA PRO A 313 -7.86 23.50 -0.68
C PRO A 313 -9.26 23.01 -1.09
N PHE A 314 -10.30 23.66 -0.55
CA PHE A 314 -11.71 23.42 -0.87
C PHE A 314 -12.08 23.98 -2.25
N VAL A 315 -11.72 23.28 -3.32
CA VAL A 315 -11.91 23.74 -4.70
C VAL A 315 -12.60 22.73 -5.62
N TYR A 316 -12.90 21.53 -5.13
CA TYR A 316 -13.46 20.45 -5.93
C TYR A 316 -14.95 20.27 -5.68
N ASN A 317 -15.74 20.00 -6.72
CA ASN A 317 -17.17 19.74 -6.58
C ASN A 317 -17.45 18.34 -6.02
N GLU A 318 -16.56 17.40 -6.31
CA GLU A 318 -16.62 16.02 -5.82
C GLU A 318 -15.20 15.46 -5.81
N VAL A 319 -14.89 14.61 -4.84
CA VAL A 319 -13.64 13.85 -4.77
C VAL A 319 -13.91 12.46 -4.23
N LEU A 320 -13.05 11.51 -4.54
CA LEU A 320 -12.97 10.22 -3.84
C LEU A 320 -11.72 10.21 -2.94
N ARG A 321 -11.64 9.24 -2.03
CA ARG A 321 -10.47 9.06 -1.15
C ARG A 321 -9.19 8.76 -1.95
N PHE A 322 -8.05 9.09 -1.36
CA PHE A 322 -6.75 8.67 -1.88
C PHE A 322 -6.60 7.14 -1.85
N SER A 323 -6.01 6.60 -2.91
CA SER A 323 -5.60 5.22 -3.05
C SER A 323 -4.41 5.18 -4.00
N GLU A 324 -3.33 4.51 -3.62
CA GLU A 324 -2.06 4.45 -4.36
C GLU A 324 -1.51 5.85 -4.69
N GLY A 325 -1.66 6.80 -3.77
CA GLY A 325 -1.16 8.17 -3.90
C GLY A 325 -1.99 9.10 -4.79
N LEU A 326 -3.12 8.62 -5.35
CA LEU A 326 -3.99 9.39 -6.25
C LEU A 326 -5.44 9.41 -5.79
N ALA A 327 -6.13 10.51 -6.08
CA ALA A 327 -7.56 10.67 -5.81
C ALA A 327 -8.30 11.17 -7.06
N PRO A 328 -9.41 10.53 -7.46
CA PRO A 328 -10.38 11.12 -8.36
C PRO A 328 -10.89 12.43 -7.81
N ALA A 329 -10.85 13.48 -8.61
CA ALA A 329 -11.42 14.77 -8.31
C ALA A 329 -12.21 15.29 -9.49
N ARG A 330 -13.32 15.99 -9.20
CA ARG A 330 -14.16 16.65 -10.19
C ARG A 330 -14.09 18.15 -9.95
N SER A 331 -13.67 18.89 -10.97
CA SER A 331 -13.50 20.34 -10.94
C SER A 331 -14.09 20.99 -12.19
N GLY A 332 -14.56 22.24 -12.09
CA GLY A 332 -14.95 23.05 -13.24
C GLY A 332 -16.07 24.06 -12.94
N GLU A 333 -16.28 25.01 -13.86
CA GLU A 333 -17.33 26.04 -13.77
C GLU A 333 -18.56 25.75 -14.66
N LYS A 334 -18.51 24.74 -15.54
CA LYS A 334 -19.59 24.44 -16.51
C LYS A 334 -19.80 22.95 -16.72
N GLU A 335 -21.08 22.57 -16.77
CA GLU A 335 -21.57 21.22 -16.98
C GLU A 335 -21.29 20.67 -18.41
N PRO A 336 -21.00 19.37 -18.56
CA PRO A 336 -20.80 18.40 -17.47
C PRO A 336 -19.45 18.61 -16.80
N TYR A 337 -19.44 18.65 -15.46
CA TYR A 337 -18.17 18.60 -14.72
C TYR A 337 -17.43 17.30 -15.03
N GLN A 338 -16.12 17.38 -15.21
CA GLN A 338 -15.31 16.23 -15.62
C GLN A 338 -14.36 15.82 -14.50
N PHE A 339 -14.16 14.52 -14.35
CA PHE A 339 -13.19 13.96 -13.43
C PHE A 339 -11.77 14.02 -14.03
N GLY A 340 -10.81 14.16 -13.13
CA GLY A 340 -9.40 13.90 -13.34
C GLY A 340 -8.81 13.29 -12.06
N TYR A 341 -7.51 13.06 -12.03
CA TYR A 341 -6.80 12.58 -10.84
C TYR A 341 -5.85 13.64 -10.32
N ILE A 342 -5.79 13.74 -9.00
CA ILE A 342 -4.84 14.58 -8.26
C ILE A 342 -3.96 13.72 -7.37
N ASN A 343 -2.74 14.17 -7.11
CA ASN A 343 -1.85 13.55 -6.12
C ASN A 343 -2.09 14.12 -4.71
N THR A 344 -1.35 13.62 -3.72
CA THR A 344 -1.46 13.98 -2.30
C THR A 344 -1.08 15.44 -1.98
N ASP A 345 -0.38 16.12 -2.89
CA ASP A 345 -0.11 17.57 -2.82
C ASP A 345 -1.24 18.41 -3.46
N GLY A 346 -2.22 17.75 -4.08
CA GLY A 346 -3.33 18.39 -4.81
C GLY A 346 -2.99 18.78 -6.24
N HIS A 347 -1.83 18.37 -6.78
CA HIS A 347 -1.47 18.60 -8.18
C HIS A 347 -2.24 17.64 -9.09
N ALA A 348 -2.80 18.17 -10.18
CA ALA A 348 -3.46 17.36 -11.19
C ALA A 348 -2.45 16.51 -11.96
N ILE A 349 -2.70 15.20 -12.01
CA ILE A 349 -1.95 14.22 -12.79
C ILE A 349 -2.58 14.01 -14.16
N THR A 350 -3.91 14.15 -14.25
CA THR A 350 -4.62 14.14 -15.53
C THR A 350 -5.30 15.47 -15.78
N GLU A 351 -5.62 15.74 -17.05
CA GLU A 351 -6.67 16.69 -17.37
C GLU A 351 -8.00 16.25 -16.77
N PHE A 352 -8.85 17.21 -16.37
CA PHE A 352 -10.22 16.95 -15.95
C PHE A 352 -11.08 16.77 -17.20
N LYS A 353 -11.09 15.55 -17.76
CA LYS A 353 -11.78 15.24 -19.02
C LYS A 353 -12.64 13.98 -18.98
N TYR A 354 -12.54 13.19 -17.92
CA TYR A 354 -13.28 11.94 -17.81
C TYR A 354 -14.72 12.20 -17.37
N TYR A 355 -15.64 11.39 -17.88
CA TYR A 355 -17.03 11.42 -17.46
C TYR A 355 -17.18 10.84 -16.05
N GLU A 356 -16.51 9.71 -15.79
CA GLU A 356 -16.37 9.10 -14.47
C GLU A 356 -14.92 8.65 -14.26
N ALA A 357 -14.50 8.61 -12.99
CA ALA A 357 -13.24 8.06 -12.53
C ALA A 357 -13.46 7.32 -11.21
N ASP A 358 -12.73 6.23 -10.97
CA ASP A 358 -12.83 5.40 -9.77
C ASP A 358 -11.52 5.45 -8.97
N ILE A 359 -11.52 4.96 -7.73
CA ILE A 359 -10.27 4.88 -6.94
C ILE A 359 -9.23 4.00 -7.66
N PHE A 360 -7.95 4.36 -7.53
CA PHE A 360 -6.86 3.53 -8.03
C PHE A 360 -6.80 2.19 -7.28
N MET A 361 -6.66 1.11 -8.03
CA MET A 361 -6.50 -0.24 -7.50
C MET A 361 -5.57 -1.05 -8.41
N TYR A 362 -4.59 -1.71 -7.81
CA TYR A 362 -3.63 -2.56 -8.49
C TYR A 362 -2.86 -1.82 -9.61
N GLY A 363 -2.52 -0.54 -9.38
CA GLY A 363 -1.81 0.31 -10.34
C GLY A 363 -2.67 0.90 -11.45
N LEU A 364 -3.99 0.65 -11.45
CA LEU A 364 -4.91 1.07 -12.50
C LEU A 364 -5.99 2.03 -11.97
N GLY A 365 -6.20 3.13 -12.69
CA GLY A 365 -7.33 4.04 -12.50
C GLY A 365 -8.40 3.79 -13.54
N LYS A 366 -9.57 3.29 -13.13
CA LYS A 366 -10.72 3.11 -14.05
C LYS A 366 -11.27 4.47 -14.44
N VAL A 367 -11.42 4.71 -15.73
CA VAL A 367 -11.94 5.97 -16.28
C VAL A 367 -12.96 5.72 -17.38
N SER A 368 -13.87 6.68 -17.58
CA SER A 368 -14.84 6.60 -18.65
C SER A 368 -14.99 7.90 -19.42
N VAL A 369 -15.45 7.79 -20.68
CA VAL A 369 -15.85 8.93 -21.51
C VAL A 369 -17.27 8.72 -22.02
N TRP A 370 -18.05 9.80 -22.05
CA TRP A 370 -19.41 9.79 -22.54
C TRP A 370 -19.52 10.46 -23.90
N ASN A 371 -20.00 9.71 -24.90
CA ASN A 371 -20.28 10.24 -26.22
C ASN A 371 -21.74 10.70 -26.31
N LYS A 372 -21.95 12.03 -26.29
CA LYS A 372 -23.28 12.68 -26.34
C LYS A 372 -24.13 12.25 -27.55
N ASN A 373 -23.52 12.09 -28.73
CA ASN A 373 -24.24 11.76 -29.96
C ASN A 373 -24.82 10.34 -29.97
N THR A 374 -24.10 9.40 -29.36
CA THR A 374 -24.51 7.99 -29.30
C THR A 374 -25.14 7.60 -27.97
N ASN A 375 -25.07 8.50 -26.98
CA ASN A 375 -25.38 8.25 -25.58
C ASN A 375 -24.70 6.99 -25.02
N LYS A 376 -23.43 6.76 -25.39
CA LYS A 376 -22.65 5.60 -24.95
C LYS A 376 -21.49 6.05 -24.08
N VAL A 377 -21.33 5.36 -22.95
CA VAL A 377 -20.12 5.44 -22.12
C VAL A 377 -19.12 4.39 -22.62
N ARG A 378 -17.85 4.76 -22.66
CA ARG A 378 -16.74 3.83 -22.93
C ARG A 378 -15.76 3.88 -21.77
N ILE A 379 -15.38 2.71 -21.30
CA ILE A 379 -14.47 2.52 -20.16
C ILE A 379 -13.09 2.14 -20.69
N GLY A 380 -12.07 2.61 -19.98
CA GLY A 380 -10.66 2.32 -20.15
C GLY A 380 -9.94 2.50 -18.82
N PHE A 381 -8.62 2.36 -18.81
CA PHE A 381 -7.82 2.48 -17.61
C PHE A 381 -6.56 3.28 -17.89
N ILE A 382 -6.17 4.06 -16.90
CA ILE A 382 -4.92 4.80 -16.88
C ILE A 382 -3.97 4.21 -15.85
N ASN A 383 -2.67 4.39 -16.05
CA ASN A 383 -1.67 4.15 -15.02
C ASN A 383 -1.57 5.35 -14.06
N ARG A 384 -0.71 5.23 -13.04
CA ARG A 384 -0.50 6.28 -12.03
C ARG A 384 0.11 7.59 -12.55
N PHE A 385 0.55 7.61 -13.81
CA PHE A 385 1.03 8.82 -14.49
C PHE A 385 -0.06 9.54 -15.27
N GLY A 386 -1.26 8.98 -15.31
CA GLY A 386 -2.35 9.54 -16.10
C GLY A 386 -2.34 9.10 -17.56
N GLU A 387 -1.48 8.14 -17.93
CA GLU A 387 -1.38 7.62 -19.29
C GLU A 387 -2.41 6.51 -19.51
N GLU A 388 -3.09 6.52 -20.65
CA GLU A 388 -4.02 5.46 -21.04
C GLU A 388 -3.22 4.17 -21.33
N VAL A 389 -3.43 3.14 -20.50
CA VAL A 389 -2.86 1.79 -20.70
C VAL A 389 -3.88 0.82 -21.27
N ILE A 390 -5.17 0.98 -20.92
CA ILE A 390 -6.26 0.20 -21.49
C ILE A 390 -7.22 1.16 -22.21
N PRO A 391 -7.43 1.03 -23.53
CA PRO A 391 -8.15 2.04 -24.29
C PRO A 391 -9.60 2.27 -23.84
N LEU A 392 -10.05 3.52 -23.91
CA LEU A 392 -11.43 3.96 -23.65
C LEU A 392 -12.43 3.47 -24.74
N LYS A 393 -12.51 2.15 -24.94
CA LYS A 393 -13.32 1.51 -25.99
C LYS A 393 -14.29 0.46 -25.46
N TYR A 394 -14.23 0.07 -24.19
CA TYR A 394 -15.01 -1.05 -23.67
C TYR A 394 -16.40 -0.62 -23.19
N LYS A 395 -17.40 -1.49 -23.36
CA LYS A 395 -18.79 -1.20 -22.89
C LYS A 395 -18.91 -1.42 -21.38
N LYS A 396 -18.15 -2.38 -20.87
CA LYS A 396 -17.99 -2.73 -19.45
C LYS A 396 -16.54 -3.16 -19.27
N ALA A 397 -15.92 -2.78 -18.17
CA ALA A 397 -14.64 -3.33 -17.77
C ALA A 397 -14.44 -3.12 -16.27
N GLU A 398 -13.88 -4.10 -15.58
CA GLU A 398 -13.61 -4.07 -14.14
C GLU A 398 -12.24 -4.66 -13.84
N THR A 399 -11.55 -4.08 -12.86
CA THR A 399 -10.31 -4.63 -12.31
C THR A 399 -10.61 -5.82 -11.42
N LEU A 400 -9.76 -6.85 -11.48
CA LEU A 400 -9.81 -8.05 -10.65
C LEU A 400 -8.79 -7.96 -9.51
N ASP A 401 -8.90 -8.82 -8.50
CA ASP A 401 -8.05 -8.78 -7.28
C ASP A 401 -6.55 -9.08 -7.50
N ASN A 402 -6.16 -9.33 -8.74
CA ASN A 402 -4.81 -9.63 -9.18
C ASN A 402 -4.28 -8.61 -10.20
N GLY A 403 -4.96 -7.48 -10.38
CA GLY A 403 -4.56 -6.40 -11.29
C GLY A 403 -4.86 -6.63 -12.77
N TYR A 404 -5.47 -7.76 -13.14
CA TYR A 404 -5.99 -7.97 -14.48
C TYR A 404 -7.35 -7.28 -14.65
N VAL A 405 -7.78 -7.09 -15.90
CA VAL A 405 -9.04 -6.45 -16.24
C VAL A 405 -9.90 -7.41 -17.06
N THR A 406 -11.13 -7.62 -16.58
CA THR A 406 -12.18 -8.29 -17.36
C THR A 406 -12.96 -7.25 -18.13
N ALA A 407 -13.07 -7.37 -19.45
CA ALA A 407 -13.66 -6.34 -20.29
C ALA A 407 -14.65 -6.92 -21.30
N LYS A 408 -15.62 -6.09 -21.72
CA LYS A 408 -16.63 -6.43 -22.71
C LYS A 408 -16.47 -5.59 -23.98
N PHE A 409 -16.16 -6.27 -25.08
CA PHE A 409 -16.03 -5.69 -26.42
C PHE A 409 -16.90 -6.44 -27.42
N ASN A 410 -17.64 -5.71 -28.27
CA ASN A 410 -18.57 -6.28 -29.27
C ASN A 410 -19.54 -7.36 -28.74
N GLY A 411 -19.96 -7.24 -27.48
CA GLY A 411 -20.93 -8.14 -26.86
C GLY A 411 -20.35 -9.37 -26.18
N LYS A 412 -19.04 -9.59 -26.29
CA LYS A 412 -18.32 -10.71 -25.66
C LYS A 412 -17.29 -10.21 -24.65
N TRP A 413 -16.93 -11.05 -23.71
CA TRP A 413 -15.95 -10.79 -22.68
C TRP A 413 -14.58 -11.35 -23.04
N GLY A 414 -13.54 -10.76 -22.47
CA GLY A 414 -12.14 -11.17 -22.56
C GLY A 414 -11.33 -10.61 -21.38
N LEU A 415 -10.14 -11.16 -21.20
CA LEU A 415 -9.18 -10.80 -20.18
C LEU A 415 -8.05 -9.93 -20.76
N ILE A 416 -7.64 -8.92 -20.00
CA ILE A 416 -6.59 -7.95 -20.34
C ILE A 416 -5.64 -7.86 -19.14
N ASP A 417 -4.33 -7.75 -19.37
CA ASP A 417 -3.37 -7.48 -18.30
C ASP A 417 -3.28 -5.98 -17.94
N SER A 418 -2.50 -5.65 -16.90
CA SER A 418 -2.35 -4.26 -16.45
C SER A 418 -1.58 -3.36 -17.42
N GLN A 419 -0.89 -3.92 -18.41
CA GLN A 419 -0.23 -3.17 -19.49
C GLN A 419 -1.15 -2.96 -20.70
N GLY A 420 -2.35 -3.54 -20.69
CA GLY A 420 -3.33 -3.43 -21.76
C GLY A 420 -3.20 -4.50 -22.84
N ASN A 421 -2.41 -5.54 -22.64
CA ASN A 421 -2.36 -6.67 -23.56
C ASN A 421 -3.63 -7.52 -23.40
N GLU A 422 -4.33 -7.76 -24.51
CA GLU A 422 -5.49 -8.64 -24.54
C GLU A 422 -5.00 -10.10 -24.45
N LEU A 423 -5.07 -10.70 -23.26
CA LEU A 423 -4.63 -12.08 -22.99
C LEU A 423 -5.52 -13.13 -23.66
N THR A 424 -6.76 -12.74 -23.98
CA THR A 424 -7.73 -13.61 -24.65
C THR A 424 -8.44 -12.88 -25.78
N LEU A 425 -8.96 -13.64 -26.74
CA LEU A 425 -9.96 -13.12 -27.65
C LEU A 425 -11.28 -12.80 -26.91
N PHE A 426 -11.98 -11.76 -27.34
CA PHE A 426 -13.33 -11.45 -26.85
C PHE A 426 -14.36 -12.43 -27.42
N LYS A 427 -14.49 -13.61 -26.80
CA LYS A 427 -15.41 -14.68 -27.25
C LYS A 427 -16.36 -15.19 -26.17
N TYR A 428 -16.13 -14.83 -24.91
CA TYR A 428 -16.87 -15.37 -23.78
C TYR A 428 -18.21 -14.66 -23.55
N ASP A 429 -19.22 -15.40 -23.12
CA ASP A 429 -20.59 -14.90 -22.90
C ASP A 429 -20.75 -14.19 -21.54
N LEU A 430 -19.96 -14.61 -20.56
CA LEU A 430 -19.91 -14.10 -19.19
C LEU A 430 -18.54 -13.46 -18.91
N PRO A 431 -18.45 -12.54 -17.92
CA PRO A 431 -17.15 -12.02 -17.50
C PRO A 431 -16.21 -13.16 -17.10
N ILE A 432 -14.91 -12.93 -17.30
CA ILE A 432 -13.86 -13.77 -16.72
C ILE A 432 -13.49 -13.12 -15.40
N ASP A 433 -14.06 -13.61 -14.31
CA ASP A 433 -13.91 -13.12 -12.94
C ASP A 433 -13.78 -14.33 -11.97
N ASP A 434 -13.89 -14.11 -10.66
CA ASP A 434 -13.95 -15.18 -9.64
C ASP A 434 -12.84 -16.25 -9.78
N PHE A 435 -11.58 -15.80 -9.85
CA PHE A 435 -10.45 -16.72 -9.86
C PHE A 435 -10.27 -17.38 -8.49
N HIS A 436 -10.33 -18.72 -8.44
CA HIS A 436 -9.86 -19.49 -7.27
C HIS A 436 -8.65 -20.33 -7.69
N ASP A 437 -7.57 -20.21 -6.92
CA ASP A 437 -6.26 -20.83 -7.20
C ASP A 437 -5.76 -20.60 -8.63
N GLY A 438 -6.01 -19.38 -9.14
CA GLY A 438 -5.53 -18.94 -10.45
C GLY A 438 -6.35 -19.44 -11.64
N ILE A 439 -7.55 -19.99 -11.41
CA ILE A 439 -8.43 -20.52 -12.47
C ILE A 439 -9.85 -20.00 -12.31
N SER A 440 -10.51 -19.77 -13.45
CA SER A 440 -11.87 -19.27 -13.55
C SER A 440 -12.69 -20.08 -14.56
N LEU A 441 -14.01 -20.05 -14.38
CA LEU A 441 -14.96 -20.61 -15.34
C LEU A 441 -15.15 -19.67 -16.52
N VAL A 442 -15.17 -20.24 -17.72
CA VAL A 442 -15.48 -19.50 -18.94
C VAL A 442 -16.65 -20.11 -19.68
N CYS A 443 -17.45 -19.27 -20.33
CA CYS A 443 -18.65 -19.71 -21.05
C CYS A 443 -18.64 -19.25 -22.50
N VAL A 444 -18.83 -20.18 -23.45
CA VAL A 444 -19.00 -19.88 -24.88
C VAL A 444 -20.20 -20.67 -25.42
N ASN A 445 -21.20 -19.99 -25.97
CA ASN A 445 -22.43 -20.57 -26.49
C ASN A 445 -23.12 -21.50 -25.49
N ARG A 446 -23.17 -21.09 -24.21
CA ARG A 446 -23.68 -21.88 -23.06
C ARG A 446 -22.87 -23.13 -22.72
N LYS A 447 -21.67 -23.29 -23.28
CA LYS A 447 -20.75 -24.34 -22.90
C LYS A 447 -19.68 -23.82 -21.97
N ILE A 448 -19.37 -24.58 -20.93
CA ILE A 448 -18.47 -24.23 -19.85
C ILE A 448 -17.09 -24.84 -20.08
N GLY A 449 -16.06 -24.05 -19.81
CA GLY A 449 -14.65 -24.44 -19.80
C GLY A 449 -13.93 -23.80 -18.61
N LEU A 450 -12.62 -23.96 -18.55
CA LEU A 450 -11.75 -23.38 -17.53
C LEU A 450 -10.61 -22.61 -18.19
N ILE A 451 -10.27 -21.47 -17.60
CA ILE A 451 -9.17 -20.62 -18.03
C ILE A 451 -8.27 -20.32 -16.84
N ASN A 452 -6.95 -20.21 -17.05
CA ASN A 452 -6.04 -19.71 -16.04
C ASN A 452 -5.95 -18.16 -16.07
N ILE A 453 -5.30 -17.57 -15.06
CA ILE A 453 -5.05 -16.13 -14.97
C ILE A 453 -4.22 -15.55 -16.13
N TYR A 454 -3.48 -16.38 -16.85
CA TYR A 454 -2.66 -15.98 -18.00
C TYR A 454 -3.46 -15.93 -19.31
N GLY A 455 -4.73 -16.35 -19.28
CA GLY A 455 -5.60 -16.40 -20.46
C GLY A 455 -5.57 -17.74 -21.22
N ASP A 456 -4.86 -18.76 -20.71
CA ASP A 456 -4.84 -20.09 -21.34
C ASP A 456 -6.10 -20.87 -20.98
N GLU A 457 -6.80 -21.38 -21.99
CA GLU A 457 -7.90 -22.32 -21.79
C GLU A 457 -7.35 -23.69 -21.37
N ILE A 458 -7.33 -23.96 -20.07
CA ILE A 458 -6.97 -25.25 -19.50
C ILE A 458 -7.96 -26.33 -19.97
N VAL A 459 -9.25 -25.99 -19.97
CA VAL A 459 -10.32 -26.86 -20.46
C VAL A 459 -11.19 -26.11 -21.45
N PRO A 460 -11.34 -26.62 -22.69
CA PRO A 460 -12.14 -25.94 -23.70
C PRO A 460 -13.62 -25.87 -23.28
N PRO A 461 -14.36 -24.81 -23.65
CA PRO A 461 -15.76 -24.68 -23.32
C PRO A 461 -16.65 -25.66 -24.09
N ILE A 462 -16.78 -26.88 -23.58
CA ILE A 462 -17.59 -27.97 -24.18
C ILE A 462 -18.61 -28.57 -23.21
N TYR A 463 -18.46 -28.31 -21.90
CA TYR A 463 -19.29 -28.88 -20.84
C TYR A 463 -20.63 -28.14 -20.73
N ASP A 464 -21.68 -28.82 -20.28
CA ASP A 464 -23.03 -28.25 -20.17
C ASP A 464 -23.22 -27.43 -18.89
N ILE A 465 -22.63 -27.87 -17.77
CA ILE A 465 -22.85 -27.31 -16.44
C ILE A 465 -21.55 -27.42 -15.61
N ALA A 466 -21.28 -26.42 -14.76
CA ALA A 466 -20.37 -26.54 -13.63
C ALA A 466 -21.20 -26.70 -12.34
N GLU A 467 -21.05 -27.83 -11.64
CA GLU A 467 -21.84 -28.13 -10.43
C GLU A 467 -21.25 -27.50 -9.18
N CYS A 468 -19.93 -27.49 -9.08
CA CYS A 468 -19.22 -26.84 -7.99
C CYS A 468 -17.80 -26.48 -8.42
N TYR A 469 -17.31 -25.39 -7.85
CA TYR A 469 -15.93 -24.97 -7.91
C TYR A 469 -15.36 -25.02 -6.49
N MET A 470 -14.25 -25.73 -6.30
CA MET A 470 -13.59 -25.96 -5.03
C MET A 470 -12.10 -25.61 -5.17
N ASP A 471 -11.41 -25.39 -4.06
CA ASP A 471 -9.96 -25.08 -4.06
C ASP A 471 -9.14 -26.06 -4.91
N SER A 472 -9.52 -27.34 -4.95
CA SER A 472 -8.79 -28.36 -5.74
C SER A 472 -9.19 -28.47 -7.23
N GLY A 473 -10.24 -27.79 -7.68
CA GLY A 473 -10.75 -27.90 -9.06
C GLY A 473 -12.27 -27.76 -9.22
N ALA A 474 -12.76 -28.06 -10.41
CA ALA A 474 -14.16 -27.96 -10.80
C ALA A 474 -14.81 -29.33 -11.03
N ILE A 475 -16.10 -29.47 -10.70
CA ILE A 475 -16.93 -30.58 -11.22
C ILE A 475 -17.74 -30.07 -12.41
N LEU A 476 -17.43 -30.59 -13.59
CA LEU A 476 -18.08 -30.25 -14.85
C LEU A 476 -18.93 -31.43 -15.35
N LYS A 477 -20.09 -31.14 -15.93
CA LYS A 477 -20.98 -32.13 -16.54
C LYS A 477 -20.99 -32.01 -18.05
N LEU A 478 -20.90 -33.15 -18.73
CA LEU A 478 -21.11 -33.26 -20.17
C LEU A 478 -22.13 -34.37 -20.40
N ASN A 479 -23.32 -34.02 -20.87
CA ASN A 479 -24.50 -34.90 -20.87
C ASN A 479 -24.79 -35.40 -19.44
N ASP A 480 -24.99 -36.72 -19.26
CA ASP A 480 -25.26 -37.36 -17.96
C ASP A 480 -23.98 -37.77 -17.21
N GLU A 481 -22.81 -37.33 -17.66
CA GLU A 481 -21.52 -37.70 -17.08
C GLU A 481 -20.87 -36.54 -16.32
N SER A 482 -20.40 -36.80 -15.10
CA SER A 482 -19.65 -35.83 -14.28
C SER A 482 -18.15 -36.07 -14.38
N PHE A 483 -17.38 -34.99 -14.44
CA PHE A 483 -15.93 -34.97 -14.54
C PHE A 483 -15.38 -34.02 -13.48
N PHE A 484 -14.46 -34.49 -12.65
CA PHE A 484 -13.62 -33.61 -11.86
C PHE A 484 -12.45 -33.16 -12.72
N VAL A 485 -12.22 -31.86 -12.79
CA VAL A 485 -11.06 -31.26 -13.41
C VAL A 485 -10.26 -30.57 -12.32
N ASP A 486 -9.01 -30.98 -12.12
CA ASP A 486 -8.13 -30.29 -11.18
C ASP A 486 -7.59 -28.97 -11.77
N ASN A 487 -6.90 -28.20 -10.93
CA ASN A 487 -6.31 -26.91 -11.32
C ASN A 487 -5.16 -27.02 -12.35
N PHE A 488 -4.75 -28.23 -12.74
CA PHE A 488 -3.75 -28.44 -13.76
C PHE A 488 -4.37 -28.90 -15.09
N GLY A 489 -5.70 -29.00 -15.14
CA GLY A 489 -6.44 -29.49 -16.30
C GLY A 489 -6.54 -31.00 -16.41
N ASN A 490 -6.14 -31.74 -15.38
CA ASN A 490 -6.31 -33.19 -15.40
C ASN A 490 -7.78 -33.53 -15.18
N ILE A 491 -8.34 -34.26 -16.15
CA ILE A 491 -9.75 -34.63 -16.16
C ILE A 491 -9.91 -36.05 -15.65
N LYS A 492 -10.74 -36.23 -14.61
CA LYS A 492 -11.13 -37.51 -14.05
C LYS A 492 -12.63 -37.67 -14.09
N LYS A 493 -13.12 -38.65 -14.86
CA LYS A 493 -14.54 -39.03 -14.86
C LYS A 493 -14.93 -39.55 -13.47
N LEU A 494 -16.01 -39.01 -12.92
CA LEU A 494 -16.60 -39.45 -11.65
C LEU A 494 -17.56 -40.60 -11.90
N LYS A 495 -17.60 -41.56 -10.98
CA LYS A 495 -18.58 -42.65 -11.05
C LYS A 495 -19.96 -42.11 -10.67
N PRO A 496 -21.05 -42.59 -11.30
CA PRO A 496 -22.39 -42.29 -10.82
C PRO A 496 -22.50 -42.70 -9.35
N ILE A 497 -23.10 -41.84 -8.52
CA ILE A 497 -23.42 -42.13 -7.12
C ILE A 497 -24.51 -43.20 -7.07
#